data_AF-F8JAM7-F1
#
_entry.id   AF-F8JAM7-F1
#
_cell.length_a   1.000
_cell.length_b   1.000
_cell.length_c   1.000
_cell.angle_alpha   90.00
_cell.angle_beta   90.00
_cell.angle_gamma   90.00
#
_symmetry.space_group_name_H-M   'P 1'
#
loop_
_entity.id
_entity.type
_entity.pdbx_description
1 polymer ?
#
loop_
_entity_poly.entity_id
_entity_poly.type
_entity_poly.pdbx_seq_one_letter_code
_entity_poly.pdbx_strand_id
1 'polypeptide(L)'
;MRGLLVIVHRWAGLFIAAFLFVAGLTGAVISWDHELDEWLNPDLFEAKLGGPPLPPFELVARFEAANPQARVTYFPLSYEPGKTAGLFIQPRVNPATGRLFELNYNQAYLEPATGEVRGERYWGRISLDRRDILPFLYKLHYSMHVPDFFGFDGWGIWLMGIVGIVWMFDCFVGLWLTFPQSKRGATSLIAVSSPHREKSWLGRWAPAWRIKRNASAYRLNFDVHRAFGLWTWLFLLILAFTSISMNLGDEVVRPALSKVFSLTPDVGESRTPAPIDKPISPQLSFASVLNIAAAEAAKRAWQEPLGSTFYNQQTGIYSVSFFEAGEEHGSGGMEPKTLYFDGKTGAMLGDSIPWAGTAADIFMQLQFPLHSGRIAGLPGRILLSLMGLVVAVLSLTGIVIWFKKRLARMKRVEYGNAAVGATGAGYVHVLTSGSYRFIGSLGDENGLRLGLSELGEKAALLSVTRGALPLGRIALLSWESSFLLVVVIIVGVRRMLYRGGRLGIRTGMLFRSVGTVLFSRNFWQAGMLDASYYVRHVRLRVMRAKE
;
A
#
# COMPACT_ATOMS: atom_id res chain seq x y z
N MET A 1 -17.96 -1.02 18.65
CA MET A 1 -17.86 -1.24 17.17
C MET A 1 -17.42 0.01 16.42
N ARG A 2 -18.21 1.10 16.28
CA ARG A 2 -17.80 2.28 15.46
C ARG A 2 -16.45 2.91 15.86
N GLY A 3 -16.15 3.02 17.15
CA GLY A 3 -14.86 3.54 17.62
C GLY A 3 -13.67 2.71 17.13
N LEU A 4 -13.81 1.38 17.13
CA LEU A 4 -12.81 0.45 16.59
C LEU A 4 -12.64 0.66 15.07
N LEU A 5 -13.73 0.73 14.31
CA LEU A 5 -13.70 0.97 12.87
C LEU A 5 -13.00 2.29 12.50
N VAL A 6 -13.18 3.35 13.31
CA VAL A 6 -12.46 4.62 13.14
C VAL A 6 -10.95 4.49 13.40
N ILE A 7 -10.54 3.56 14.27
CA ILE A 7 -9.12 3.26 14.52
C ILE A 7 -8.57 2.43 13.36
N VAL A 8 -9.28 1.38 12.94
CA VAL A 8 -8.92 0.53 11.80
C VAL A 8 -8.75 1.38 10.54
N HIS A 9 -9.78 2.13 10.13
CA HIS A 9 -9.74 2.97 8.93
C HIS A 9 -8.61 3.99 8.95
N ARG A 10 -8.32 4.55 10.12
CA ARG A 10 -7.25 5.53 10.27
C ARG A 10 -5.87 4.90 10.02
N TRP A 11 -5.59 3.76 10.63
CA TRP A 11 -4.27 3.17 10.55
C TRP A 11 -4.07 2.38 9.26
N ALA A 12 -5.10 1.69 8.78
CA ALA A 12 -5.12 1.08 7.45
C ALA A 12 -4.94 2.16 6.37
N GLY A 13 -5.76 3.22 6.41
CA GLY A 13 -5.68 4.35 5.50
C GLY A 13 -4.31 5.05 5.51
N LEU A 14 -3.69 5.26 6.67
CA LEU A 14 -2.35 5.85 6.75
C LEU A 14 -1.25 4.96 6.21
N PHE A 15 -1.36 3.64 6.43
CA PHE A 15 -0.41 2.68 5.89
C PHE A 15 -0.44 2.72 4.35
N ILE A 16 -1.63 2.69 3.74
CA ILE A 16 -1.79 2.65 2.28
C ILE A 16 -1.65 4.02 1.60
N ALA A 17 -1.87 5.13 2.30
CA ALA A 17 -2.01 6.45 1.67
C ALA A 17 -0.80 6.88 0.84
N ALA A 18 0.43 6.61 1.29
CA ALA A 18 1.62 6.98 0.51
C ALA A 18 1.69 6.20 -0.81
N PHE A 19 1.43 4.90 -0.76
CA PHE A 19 1.45 4.01 -1.92
C PHE A 19 0.33 4.35 -2.90
N LEU A 20 -0.90 4.52 -2.41
CA LEU A 20 -2.05 4.89 -3.24
C LEU A 20 -1.92 6.32 -3.81
N PHE A 21 -1.23 7.22 -3.11
CA PHE A 21 -0.93 8.54 -3.67
C PHE A 21 -0.03 8.42 -4.91
N VAL A 22 1.08 7.68 -4.81
CA VAL A 22 2.00 7.45 -5.93
C VAL A 22 1.30 6.66 -7.04
N ALA A 23 0.69 5.52 -6.72
CA ALA A 23 -0.01 4.68 -7.67
C ALA A 23 -1.18 5.41 -8.36
N GLY A 24 -1.93 6.25 -7.64
CA GLY A 24 -3.00 7.06 -8.22
C GLY A 24 -2.48 8.08 -9.23
N LEU A 25 -1.38 8.77 -8.93
CA LEU A 25 -0.77 9.73 -9.85
C LEU A 25 -0.13 9.04 -11.06
N THR A 26 0.63 7.97 -10.86
CA THR A 26 1.25 7.22 -11.96
C THR A 26 0.18 6.56 -12.82
N GLY A 27 -0.84 5.96 -12.19
CA GLY A 27 -2.00 5.34 -12.86
C GLY A 27 -2.73 6.29 -13.80
N ALA A 28 -2.91 7.55 -13.37
CA ALA A 28 -3.55 8.58 -14.19
C ALA A 28 -2.77 8.91 -15.47
N VAL A 29 -1.46 8.69 -15.49
CA VAL A 29 -0.59 8.94 -16.63
C VAL A 29 -0.43 7.69 -17.48
N ILE A 30 -0.12 6.54 -16.88
CA ILE A 30 0.21 5.31 -17.61
C ILE A 30 -1.02 4.66 -18.29
N SER A 31 -2.24 5.12 -18.01
CA SER A 31 -3.39 4.79 -18.87
C SER A 31 -3.19 5.22 -20.32
N TRP A 32 -2.19 6.07 -20.61
CA TRP A 32 -1.79 6.61 -21.91
C TRP A 32 -0.32 6.32 -22.22
N ASP A 33 0.23 5.24 -21.64
CA ASP A 33 1.63 4.88 -21.76
C ASP A 33 2.12 4.81 -23.20
N HIS A 34 1.41 4.09 -24.08
CA HIS A 34 1.82 3.95 -25.48
C HIS A 34 1.84 5.29 -26.23
N GLU A 35 0.75 6.06 -26.19
CA GLU A 35 0.65 7.32 -26.92
C GLU A 35 1.61 8.39 -26.38
N LEU A 36 1.79 8.46 -25.06
CA LEU A 36 2.70 9.41 -24.44
C LEU A 36 4.16 9.04 -24.70
N ASP A 37 4.50 7.75 -24.63
CA ASP A 37 5.87 7.28 -24.85
C ASP A 37 6.29 7.47 -26.32
N GLU A 38 5.38 7.16 -27.26
CA GLU A 38 5.59 7.43 -28.67
C GLU A 38 5.76 8.93 -28.96
N TRP A 39 4.86 9.76 -28.41
CA TRP A 39 4.93 11.22 -28.57
C TRP A 39 6.24 11.82 -28.02
N LEU A 40 6.72 11.31 -26.88
CA LEU A 40 7.96 11.78 -26.26
C LEU A 40 9.22 11.27 -26.99
N ASN A 41 9.13 10.14 -27.67
CA ASN A 41 10.28 9.42 -28.23
C ASN A 41 10.11 9.06 -29.71
N PRO A 42 9.81 10.02 -30.61
CA PRO A 42 9.69 9.73 -32.04
C PRO A 42 10.97 9.14 -32.63
N ASP A 43 12.14 9.42 -32.04
CA ASP A 43 13.41 8.82 -32.45
C ASP A 43 13.48 7.30 -32.23
N LEU A 44 12.71 6.76 -31.28
CA LEU A 44 12.59 5.33 -31.02
C LEU A 44 11.49 4.69 -31.87
N PHE A 45 10.33 5.34 -32.03
CA PHE A 45 9.13 4.69 -32.59
C PHE A 45 8.91 4.95 -34.09
N GLU A 46 9.44 6.04 -34.67
CA GLU A 46 9.24 6.37 -36.08
C GLU A 46 10.35 5.81 -36.99
N ALA A 47 9.94 4.99 -37.97
CA ALA A 47 10.78 4.55 -39.06
C ALA A 47 11.05 5.72 -40.02
N LYS A 48 12.29 5.88 -40.47
CA LYS A 48 12.68 6.98 -41.39
C LYS A 48 12.94 6.49 -42.80
N LEU A 49 13.32 5.22 -42.94
CA LEU A 49 13.63 4.67 -44.26
C LEU A 49 12.35 4.13 -44.88
N GLY A 50 12.09 4.53 -46.13
CA GLY A 50 11.03 3.95 -46.93
C GLY A 50 11.48 2.63 -47.54
N GLY A 51 10.64 1.60 -47.47
CA GLY A 51 10.91 0.30 -48.08
C GLY A 51 10.03 -0.80 -47.47
N PRO A 52 9.88 -1.96 -48.15
CA PRO A 52 9.24 -3.11 -47.54
C PRO A 52 10.05 -3.58 -46.32
N PRO A 53 9.40 -3.94 -45.20
CA PRO A 53 10.11 -4.45 -44.04
C PRO A 53 10.81 -5.77 -44.37
N LEU A 54 11.99 -5.98 -43.79
CA LEU A 54 12.66 -7.27 -43.81
C LEU A 54 11.80 -8.32 -43.09
N PRO A 55 11.94 -9.61 -43.44
CA PRO A 55 11.33 -10.69 -42.69
C PRO A 55 11.71 -10.59 -41.20
N PRO A 56 10.76 -10.80 -40.25
CA PRO A 56 11.03 -10.64 -38.82
C PRO A 56 12.23 -11.45 -38.31
N PHE A 57 12.40 -12.68 -38.80
CA PHE A 57 13.54 -13.52 -38.44
C PHE A 57 14.87 -12.99 -38.93
N GLU A 58 14.88 -12.30 -40.07
CA GLU A 58 16.09 -11.69 -40.59
C GLU A 58 16.51 -10.50 -39.72
N LEU A 59 15.56 -9.70 -39.25
CA LEU A 59 15.82 -8.63 -38.29
C LEU A 59 16.42 -9.16 -36.98
N VAL A 60 15.81 -10.20 -36.42
CA VAL A 60 16.31 -10.86 -35.20
C VAL A 60 17.71 -11.43 -35.42
N ALA A 61 17.92 -12.17 -36.52
CA ALA A 61 19.22 -12.78 -36.82
C ALA A 61 20.32 -11.74 -37.02
N ARG A 62 20.04 -10.64 -37.74
CA ARG A 62 20.97 -9.52 -37.92
C ARG A 62 21.31 -8.86 -36.58
N PHE A 63 20.31 -8.61 -35.75
CA PHE A 63 20.53 -8.00 -34.43
C PHE A 63 21.37 -8.89 -33.51
N GLU A 64 21.03 -10.17 -33.38
CA GLU A 64 21.77 -11.11 -32.53
C GLU A 64 23.20 -11.38 -33.06
N ALA A 65 23.40 -11.38 -34.38
CA ALA A 65 24.72 -11.51 -34.98
C ALA A 65 25.62 -10.30 -34.66
N ALA A 66 25.06 -9.08 -34.68
CA ALA A 66 25.75 -7.86 -34.28
C ALA A 66 25.93 -7.73 -32.77
N ASN A 67 25.08 -8.41 -31.97
CA ASN A 67 25.08 -8.35 -30.51
C ASN A 67 25.17 -9.76 -29.88
N PRO A 68 26.33 -10.44 -29.93
CA PRO A 68 26.47 -11.80 -29.42
C PRO A 68 26.19 -11.96 -27.91
N GLN A 69 26.25 -10.87 -27.15
CA GLN A 69 25.87 -10.83 -25.73
C GLN A 69 24.35 -10.80 -25.48
N ALA A 70 23.56 -10.45 -26.47
CA ALA A 70 22.12 -10.21 -26.35
C ALA A 70 21.32 -11.39 -26.92
N ARG A 71 20.14 -11.64 -26.36
CA ARG A 71 19.15 -12.56 -26.90
C ARG A 71 17.81 -11.87 -27.04
N VAL A 72 17.23 -11.94 -28.23
CA VAL A 72 15.87 -11.43 -28.46
C VAL A 72 14.88 -12.41 -27.83
N THR A 73 14.03 -11.90 -26.95
CA THR A 73 12.98 -12.69 -26.29
C THR A 73 11.60 -12.32 -26.79
N TYR A 74 11.39 -11.10 -27.29
CA TYR A 74 10.15 -10.66 -27.93
C TYR A 74 10.44 -9.95 -29.24
N PHE A 75 9.61 -10.18 -30.26
CA PHE A 75 9.57 -9.35 -31.45
C PHE A 75 8.20 -9.42 -32.14
N PRO A 76 7.75 -8.31 -32.77
CA PRO A 76 6.56 -8.31 -33.60
C PRO A 76 6.82 -9.00 -34.94
N LEU A 77 5.78 -9.64 -35.47
CA LEU A 77 5.77 -10.40 -36.72
C LEU A 77 5.06 -9.63 -37.84
N SER A 78 4.25 -8.63 -37.46
CA SER A 78 3.66 -7.62 -38.32
C SER A 78 4.13 -6.23 -37.87
N TYR A 79 4.25 -5.29 -38.80
CA TYR A 79 4.73 -3.93 -38.51
C TYR A 79 3.71 -2.90 -38.98
N GLU A 80 3.44 -1.93 -38.13
CA GLU A 80 2.69 -0.75 -38.54
C GLU A 80 3.51 0.06 -39.56
N PRO A 81 2.89 0.53 -40.66
CA PRO A 81 3.57 1.38 -41.63
C PRO A 81 4.16 2.63 -40.96
N GLY A 82 5.45 2.87 -41.18
CA GLY A 82 6.16 4.03 -40.62
C GLY A 82 6.58 3.88 -39.15
N LYS A 83 6.37 2.71 -38.53
CA LYS A 83 6.85 2.44 -37.16
C LYS A 83 8.06 1.53 -37.15
N THR A 84 8.91 1.67 -36.13
CA THR A 84 10.05 0.78 -35.90
C THR A 84 9.64 -0.59 -35.35
N ALA A 85 10.49 -1.59 -35.55
CA ALA A 85 10.38 -2.90 -34.91
C ALA A 85 10.93 -2.87 -33.49
N GLY A 86 10.05 -2.87 -32.47
CA GLY A 86 10.45 -2.94 -31.07
C GLY A 86 10.76 -4.36 -30.60
N LEU A 87 11.95 -4.59 -30.04
CA LEU A 87 12.40 -5.87 -29.51
C LEU A 87 12.52 -5.80 -27.99
N PHE A 88 12.19 -6.90 -27.29
CA PHE A 88 12.71 -7.11 -25.92
C PHE A 88 13.87 -8.08 -25.94
N ILE A 89 14.84 -7.78 -25.09
CA ILE A 89 16.14 -8.44 -25.05
C ILE A 89 16.47 -8.85 -23.63
N GLN A 90 17.08 -10.01 -23.50
CA GLN A 90 17.72 -10.48 -22.27
C GLN A 90 19.19 -10.80 -22.52
N PRO A 91 20.06 -10.65 -21.50
CA PRO A 91 21.47 -11.00 -21.63
C PRO A 91 21.65 -12.51 -21.79
N ARG A 92 22.64 -12.91 -22.59
CA ARG A 92 23.12 -14.30 -22.65
C ARG A 92 24.03 -14.60 -21.47
N VAL A 93 24.17 -15.88 -21.15
CA VAL A 93 25.19 -16.35 -20.21
C VAL A 93 26.55 -16.27 -20.91
N ASN A 94 27.49 -15.57 -20.30
CA ASN A 94 28.87 -15.51 -20.74
C ASN A 94 29.54 -16.88 -20.53
N PRO A 95 30.01 -17.54 -21.60
CA PRO A 95 30.57 -18.89 -21.50
C PRO A 95 31.88 -18.93 -20.68
N ALA A 96 32.62 -17.83 -20.58
CA ALA A 96 33.86 -17.76 -19.84
C ALA A 96 33.66 -17.60 -18.32
N THR A 97 32.59 -16.92 -17.90
CA THR A 97 32.35 -16.62 -16.47
C THR A 97 31.18 -17.39 -15.87
N GLY A 98 30.31 -17.97 -16.70
CA GLY A 98 29.05 -18.59 -16.28
C GLY A 98 28.02 -17.60 -15.73
N ARG A 99 28.27 -16.28 -15.86
CA ARG A 99 27.37 -15.20 -15.43
C ARG A 99 26.71 -14.54 -16.64
N LEU A 100 25.57 -13.90 -16.45
CA LEU A 100 24.96 -13.08 -17.50
C LEU A 100 25.90 -11.95 -17.94
N PHE A 101 25.87 -11.60 -19.22
CA PHE A 101 26.44 -10.34 -19.68
C PHE A 101 25.72 -9.15 -19.04
N GLU A 102 26.45 -8.07 -18.79
CA GLU A 102 25.85 -6.80 -18.38
C GLU A 102 25.41 -6.04 -19.63
N LEU A 103 24.10 -5.79 -19.75
CA LEU A 103 23.52 -4.97 -20.80
C LEU A 103 22.96 -3.68 -20.21
N ASN A 104 23.24 -2.57 -20.87
CA ASN A 104 22.69 -1.26 -20.52
C ASN A 104 21.31 -1.00 -21.14
N TYR A 105 20.73 -1.99 -21.81
CA TYR A 105 19.42 -1.96 -22.44
C TYR A 105 18.73 -3.33 -22.32
N ASN A 106 17.40 -3.32 -22.38
CA ASN A 106 16.56 -4.51 -22.51
C ASN A 106 15.48 -4.33 -23.61
N GLN A 107 15.53 -3.20 -24.32
CA GLN A 107 14.74 -2.90 -25.49
C GLN A 107 15.62 -2.29 -26.58
N ALA A 108 15.40 -2.71 -27.82
CA ALA A 108 16.00 -2.12 -29.01
C ALA A 108 14.91 -1.87 -30.05
N TYR A 109 15.04 -0.78 -30.78
CA TYR A 109 14.10 -0.36 -31.83
C TYR A 109 14.83 -0.37 -33.15
N LEU A 110 14.38 -1.20 -34.08
CA LEU A 110 15.03 -1.39 -35.36
C LEU A 110 14.23 -0.73 -36.49
N GLU A 111 14.96 -0.21 -37.47
CA GLU A 111 14.40 0.20 -38.75
C GLU A 111 13.96 -1.05 -39.53
N PRO A 112 12.65 -1.27 -39.80
CA PRO A 112 12.19 -2.54 -40.34
C PRO A 112 12.76 -2.86 -41.73
N ALA A 113 13.04 -1.84 -42.55
CA ALA A 113 13.55 -2.04 -43.91
C ALA A 113 15.03 -2.47 -43.98
N THR A 114 15.83 -2.17 -42.94
CA THR A 114 17.30 -2.41 -42.96
C THR A 114 17.80 -3.26 -41.80
N GLY A 115 17.09 -3.27 -40.67
CA GLY A 115 17.55 -3.83 -39.40
C GLY A 115 18.53 -2.96 -38.64
N GLU A 116 18.71 -1.70 -39.05
CA GLU A 116 19.55 -0.75 -38.32
C GLU A 116 18.95 -0.41 -36.95
N VAL A 117 19.78 -0.40 -35.90
CA VAL A 117 19.36 0.01 -34.56
C VAL A 117 19.13 1.52 -34.53
N ARG A 118 17.88 1.93 -34.31
CA ARG A 118 17.47 3.34 -34.22
C ARG A 118 17.61 3.88 -32.80
N GLY A 119 17.40 3.02 -31.82
CA GLY A 119 17.67 3.36 -30.43
C GLY A 119 17.49 2.18 -29.50
N GLU A 120 18.02 2.36 -28.30
CA GLU A 120 18.02 1.35 -27.24
C GLU A 120 17.66 2.03 -25.93
N ARG A 121 16.97 1.30 -25.05
CA ARG A 121 16.70 1.75 -23.68
C ARG A 121 16.58 0.59 -22.72
N TYR A 122 16.54 0.93 -21.44
CA TYR A 122 16.26 -0.02 -20.38
C TYR A 122 14.89 0.26 -19.77
N TRP A 123 13.90 -0.53 -20.18
CA TRP A 123 12.53 -0.46 -19.68
C TRP A 123 12.50 -0.62 -18.15
N GLY A 124 11.88 0.35 -17.47
CA GLY A 124 11.78 0.39 -16.02
C GLY A 124 13.02 0.95 -15.30
N ARG A 125 14.00 1.53 -16.02
CA ARG A 125 15.09 2.28 -15.40
C ARG A 125 14.54 3.44 -14.56
N ILE A 126 15.15 3.70 -13.39
CA ILE A 126 14.81 4.88 -12.59
C ILE A 126 15.43 6.11 -13.27
N SER A 127 14.61 6.86 -14.00
CA SER A 127 15.04 8.04 -14.74
C SER A 127 13.84 8.94 -15.03
N LEU A 128 14.08 10.25 -15.06
CA LEU A 128 13.10 11.27 -15.47
C LEU A 128 13.37 11.77 -16.90
N ASP A 129 14.31 11.15 -17.61
CA ASP A 129 14.54 11.44 -19.03
C ASP A 129 13.32 11.04 -19.87
N ARG A 130 13.06 11.78 -20.96
CA ARG A 130 11.93 11.51 -21.86
C ARG A 130 11.87 10.06 -22.35
N ARG A 131 13.02 9.42 -22.56
CA ARG A 131 13.13 8.02 -23.04
C ARG A 131 12.69 6.97 -22.03
N ASP A 132 12.82 7.29 -20.75
CA ASP A 132 12.66 6.33 -19.65
C ASP A 132 11.49 6.65 -18.73
N ILE A 133 10.94 7.88 -18.77
CA ILE A 133 9.96 8.33 -17.78
C ILE A 133 8.64 7.53 -17.80
N LEU A 134 8.13 7.12 -18.98
CA LEU A 134 6.91 6.30 -19.05
C LEU A 134 7.16 4.87 -18.52
N PRO A 135 8.19 4.14 -18.98
CA PRO A 135 8.58 2.85 -18.38
C PRO A 135 8.86 2.93 -16.87
N PHE A 136 9.49 4.02 -16.42
CA PHE A 136 9.72 4.29 -15.00
C PHE A 136 8.39 4.42 -14.25
N LEU A 137 7.48 5.28 -14.68
CA LEU A 137 6.19 5.45 -14.00
C LEU A 137 5.38 4.14 -14.00
N TYR A 138 5.45 3.35 -15.08
CA TYR A 138 4.79 2.05 -15.17
C TYR A 138 5.32 1.07 -14.12
N LYS A 139 6.65 0.86 -14.06
CA LYS A 139 7.25 -0.02 -13.05
C LYS A 139 7.06 0.50 -11.62
N LEU A 140 7.07 1.82 -11.44
CA LEU A 140 6.80 2.44 -10.14
C LEU A 140 5.36 2.15 -9.69
N HIS A 141 4.39 2.16 -10.60
CA HIS A 141 2.98 1.95 -10.29
C HIS A 141 2.69 0.58 -9.65
N TYR A 142 3.18 -0.51 -10.26
CA TYR A 142 2.83 -1.86 -9.81
C TYR A 142 3.83 -2.47 -8.81
N SER A 143 5.05 -1.93 -8.72
CA SER A 143 6.10 -2.50 -7.85
C SER A 143 6.71 -1.53 -6.84
N MET A 144 6.37 -0.24 -6.92
CA MET A 144 7.07 0.84 -6.18
C MET A 144 8.59 0.88 -6.40
N HIS A 145 9.09 0.25 -7.48
CA HIS A 145 10.53 0.05 -7.72
C HIS A 145 11.26 -0.61 -6.56
N VAL A 146 10.57 -1.43 -5.76
CA VAL A 146 11.23 -2.21 -4.71
C VAL A 146 12.24 -3.16 -5.39
N PRO A 147 13.53 -3.08 -5.02
CA PRO A 147 14.56 -3.89 -5.66
C PRO A 147 14.46 -5.35 -5.23
N ASP A 148 15.14 -6.21 -5.98
CA ASP A 148 15.25 -7.62 -5.66
C ASP A 148 16.18 -7.81 -4.45
N PHE A 149 15.79 -8.66 -3.51
CA PHE A 149 16.62 -9.05 -2.38
C PHE A 149 16.19 -10.42 -1.84
N PHE A 150 17.08 -11.11 -1.13
CA PHE A 150 16.88 -12.51 -0.69
C PHE A 150 16.54 -13.49 -1.84
N GLY A 151 16.99 -13.21 -3.07
CA GLY A 151 16.77 -14.09 -4.22
C GLY A 151 15.33 -14.08 -4.76
N PHE A 152 14.55 -13.06 -4.42
CA PHE A 152 13.18 -12.85 -4.90
C PHE A 152 13.04 -11.44 -5.49
N ASP A 153 12.44 -11.34 -6.66
CA ASP A 153 12.23 -10.12 -7.46
C ASP A 153 10.76 -9.62 -7.40
N GLY A 154 9.86 -10.40 -6.82
CA GLY A 154 8.44 -10.07 -6.70
C GLY A 154 8.06 -9.20 -5.49
N TRP A 155 9.00 -8.73 -4.67
CA TRP A 155 8.70 -8.01 -3.42
C TRP A 155 7.81 -6.79 -3.60
N GLY A 156 8.07 -6.00 -4.66
CA GLY A 156 7.26 -4.83 -4.97
C GLY A 156 5.83 -5.16 -5.35
N ILE A 157 5.66 -6.23 -6.12
CA ILE A 157 4.37 -6.75 -6.56
C ILE A 157 3.57 -7.22 -5.33
N TRP A 158 4.19 -8.02 -4.46
CA TRP A 158 3.58 -8.49 -3.22
C TRP A 158 3.18 -7.34 -2.30
N LEU A 159 4.04 -6.33 -2.14
CA LEU A 159 3.72 -5.12 -1.38
C LEU A 159 2.45 -4.44 -1.91
N MET A 160 2.38 -4.23 -3.24
CA MET A 160 1.23 -3.58 -3.86
C MET A 160 -0.04 -4.43 -3.79
N GLY A 161 0.07 -5.75 -3.89
CA GLY A 161 -1.04 -6.66 -3.63
C GLY A 161 -1.56 -6.57 -2.19
N ILE A 162 -0.67 -6.54 -1.19
CA ILE A 162 -1.05 -6.36 0.22
C ILE A 162 -1.72 -4.98 0.44
N VAL A 163 -1.18 -3.92 -0.18
CA VAL A 163 -1.81 -2.60 -0.19
C VAL A 163 -3.22 -2.68 -0.78
N GLY A 164 -3.41 -3.39 -1.89
CA GLY A 164 -4.72 -3.66 -2.51
C GLY A 164 -5.69 -4.37 -1.56
N ILE A 165 -5.24 -5.42 -0.86
CA ILE A 165 -6.06 -6.15 0.12
C ILE A 165 -6.51 -5.23 1.26
N VAL A 166 -5.58 -4.48 1.85
CA VAL A 166 -5.90 -3.53 2.93
C VAL A 166 -6.87 -2.47 2.42
N TRP A 167 -6.66 -1.95 1.22
CA TRP A 167 -7.52 -0.94 0.60
C TRP A 167 -8.93 -1.45 0.33
N MET A 168 -9.07 -2.69 -0.17
CA MET A 168 -10.36 -3.32 -0.40
C MET A 168 -11.18 -3.42 0.89
N PHE A 169 -10.58 -3.92 1.98
CA PHE A 169 -11.26 -3.98 3.28
C PHE A 169 -11.55 -2.57 3.82
N ASP A 170 -10.62 -1.64 3.64
CA ASP A 170 -10.81 -0.25 4.06
C ASP A 170 -11.99 0.43 3.33
N CYS A 171 -12.27 0.08 2.08
CA CYS A 171 -13.45 0.56 1.35
C CYS A 171 -14.77 0.19 2.06
N PHE A 172 -14.88 -1.04 2.59
CA PHE A 172 -16.06 -1.45 3.37
C PHE A 172 -16.13 -0.74 4.72
N VAL A 173 -14.99 -0.60 5.41
CA VAL A 173 -14.94 0.13 6.69
C VAL A 173 -15.31 1.61 6.49
N GLY A 174 -14.75 2.25 5.46
CA GLY A 174 -15.02 3.63 5.07
C GLY A 174 -16.50 3.85 4.77
N LEU A 175 -17.11 2.99 3.93
CA LEU A 175 -18.55 3.03 3.64
C LEU A 175 -19.39 2.92 4.91
N TRP A 176 -19.09 1.93 5.77
CA TRP A 176 -19.81 1.74 7.03
C TRP A 176 -19.71 2.97 7.95
N LEU A 177 -18.56 3.62 8.00
CA LEU A 177 -18.35 4.84 8.79
C LEU A 177 -19.16 6.04 8.27
N THR A 178 -19.70 6.00 7.06
CA THR A 178 -20.62 7.03 6.55
C THR A 178 -22.05 6.86 7.06
N PHE A 179 -22.47 5.64 7.43
CA PHE A 179 -23.83 5.38 7.85
C PHE A 179 -24.19 6.14 9.14
N PRO A 180 -25.45 6.61 9.27
CA PRO A 180 -25.90 7.29 10.48
C PRO A 180 -25.96 6.31 11.66
N GLN A 181 -25.62 6.78 12.87
CA GLN A 181 -25.70 5.93 14.06
C GLN A 181 -27.16 5.58 14.38
N SER A 182 -27.44 4.32 14.71
CA SER A 182 -28.76 3.95 15.23
C SER A 182 -29.03 4.73 16.52
N LYS A 183 -30.24 5.24 16.69
CA LYS A 183 -30.63 5.91 17.94
C LYS A 183 -30.61 4.84 19.03
N ARG A 184 -29.59 4.82 19.88
CA ARG A 184 -29.76 4.20 21.19
C ARG A 184 -30.83 5.02 21.88
N GLY A 185 -31.98 4.40 22.14
CA GLY A 185 -33.09 5.05 22.82
C GLY A 185 -32.56 5.70 24.09
N ALA A 186 -32.45 7.01 24.10
CA ALA A 186 -32.38 7.74 25.34
C ALA A 186 -33.79 7.60 25.91
N THR A 187 -33.97 6.66 26.83
CA THR A 187 -35.08 6.66 27.79
C THR A 187 -34.91 7.91 28.66
N SER A 188 -35.21 9.07 28.07
CA SER A 188 -35.43 10.29 28.83
C SER A 188 -36.78 10.12 29.50
N LEU A 189 -36.79 9.97 30.82
CA LEU A 189 -38.01 9.94 31.65
C LEU A 189 -38.78 11.28 31.62
N ILE A 190 -38.28 12.27 30.88
CA ILE A 190 -38.96 13.53 30.62
C ILE A 190 -39.02 13.70 29.10
N ALA A 191 -40.08 13.16 28.51
CA ALA A 191 -40.41 13.37 27.11
C ALA A 191 -41.26 14.65 27.01
N VAL A 192 -40.59 15.82 26.90
CA VAL A 192 -41.27 16.99 26.34
C VAL A 192 -41.40 16.72 24.85
N SER A 193 -42.63 16.42 24.42
CA SER A 193 -43.02 16.17 23.04
C SER A 193 -42.86 17.44 22.19
N SER A 194 -41.64 17.74 21.78
CA SER A 194 -41.43 18.64 20.64
C SER A 194 -41.85 17.92 19.36
N PRO A 195 -42.69 18.51 18.50
CA PRO A 195 -43.09 17.93 17.23
C PRO A 195 -41.99 18.11 16.17
N HIS A 196 -40.74 17.78 16.52
CA HIS A 196 -39.67 17.72 15.56
C HIS A 196 -39.78 16.41 14.79
N ARG A 197 -40.34 16.51 13.58
CA ARG A 197 -40.38 15.45 12.56
C ARG A 197 -39.01 14.79 12.49
N GLU A 198 -38.89 13.61 13.08
CA GLU A 198 -37.61 12.93 13.17
C GLU A 198 -37.11 12.62 11.76
N LYS A 199 -35.87 13.04 11.45
CA LYS A 199 -35.29 12.79 10.13
C LYS A 199 -35.21 11.28 9.89
N SER A 200 -35.71 10.85 8.72
CA SER A 200 -35.58 9.46 8.25
C SER A 200 -34.11 9.03 8.22
N TRP A 201 -33.87 7.71 8.18
CA TRP A 201 -32.51 7.17 8.07
C TRP A 201 -31.75 7.78 6.86
N LEU A 202 -32.41 7.85 5.70
CA LEU A 202 -31.87 8.52 4.50
C LEU A 202 -31.60 10.01 4.73
N GLY A 203 -32.50 10.72 5.41
CA GLY A 203 -32.29 12.12 5.77
C GLY A 203 -31.09 12.37 6.69
N ARG A 204 -30.68 11.36 7.48
CA ARG A 204 -29.48 11.39 8.33
C ARG A 204 -28.22 10.95 7.59
N TRP A 205 -28.34 10.18 6.51
CA TRP A 205 -27.22 9.77 5.66
C TRP A 205 -26.91 10.80 4.56
N ALA A 206 -27.91 11.55 4.08
CA ALA A 206 -27.76 12.58 3.05
C ALA A 206 -26.60 13.58 3.28
N PRO A 207 -26.27 14.02 4.51
CA PRO A 207 -25.11 14.87 4.74
C PRO A 207 -23.76 14.22 4.43
N ALA A 208 -23.65 12.89 4.37
CA ALA A 208 -22.42 12.19 3.97
C ALA A 208 -22.09 12.40 2.49
N TRP A 209 -23.12 12.61 1.66
CA TRP A 209 -23.04 12.80 0.21
C TRP A 209 -22.79 14.25 -0.22
N ARG A 210 -22.64 15.19 0.73
CA ARG A 210 -22.59 16.63 0.45
C ARG A 210 -21.29 17.26 0.92
N ILE A 211 -20.81 18.23 0.14
CA ILE A 211 -19.66 19.07 0.46
C ILE A 211 -20.15 20.47 0.86
N LYS A 212 -19.86 20.89 2.09
CA LYS A 212 -20.19 22.25 2.55
C LYS A 212 -19.09 23.22 2.12
N ARG A 213 -19.35 24.02 1.08
CA ARG A 213 -18.38 24.97 0.49
C ARG A 213 -18.04 26.15 1.43
N ASN A 214 -19.03 26.67 2.16
CA ASN A 214 -18.83 27.74 3.15
C ASN A 214 -18.51 27.15 4.53
N ALA A 215 -17.34 26.52 4.68
CA ALA A 215 -16.89 25.90 5.92
C ALA A 215 -15.39 26.11 6.14
N SER A 216 -14.91 25.81 7.35
CA SER A 216 -13.47 25.84 7.64
C SER A 216 -12.70 24.89 6.73
N ALA A 217 -11.44 25.19 6.41
CA ALA A 217 -10.61 24.37 5.54
C ALA A 217 -10.52 22.89 6.00
N TYR A 218 -10.48 22.65 7.31
CA TYR A 218 -10.53 21.27 7.84
C TYR A 218 -11.86 20.58 7.53
N ARG A 219 -12.98 21.29 7.68
CA ARG A 219 -14.30 20.73 7.39
C ARG A 219 -14.47 20.44 5.91
N LEU A 220 -14.01 21.35 5.05
CA LEU A 220 -14.02 21.16 3.60
C LEU A 220 -13.21 19.93 3.20
N ASN A 221 -11.96 19.80 3.68
CA ASN A 221 -11.11 18.63 3.42
C ASN A 221 -11.76 17.32 3.90
N PHE A 222 -12.37 17.32 5.09
CA PHE A 222 -13.08 16.16 5.61
C PHE A 222 -14.30 15.79 4.74
N ASP A 223 -15.07 16.79 4.31
CA ASP A 223 -16.22 16.57 3.44
C ASP A 223 -15.81 16.08 2.05
N VAL A 224 -14.72 16.60 1.46
CA VAL A 224 -14.15 16.10 0.20
C VAL A 224 -13.77 14.63 0.33
N HIS A 225 -12.96 14.28 1.34
CA HIS A 225 -12.52 12.90 1.57
C HIS A 225 -13.71 11.93 1.68
N ARG A 226 -14.72 12.30 2.48
CA ARG A 226 -15.90 11.48 2.70
C ARG A 226 -16.81 11.40 1.48
N ALA A 227 -17.11 12.53 0.83
CA ALA A 227 -18.08 12.60 -0.25
C ALA A 227 -17.52 11.90 -1.51
N PHE A 228 -16.29 12.20 -1.92
CA PHE A 228 -15.68 11.52 -3.07
C PHE A 228 -15.49 10.03 -2.81
N GLY A 229 -15.01 9.64 -1.61
CA GLY A 229 -14.91 8.22 -1.26
C GLY A 229 -16.24 7.48 -1.34
N LEU A 230 -17.37 8.17 -1.11
CA LEU A 230 -18.71 7.60 -1.22
C LEU A 230 -19.26 7.64 -2.65
N TRP A 231 -19.05 8.74 -3.39
CA TRP A 231 -19.48 8.90 -4.79
C TRP A 231 -18.81 7.88 -5.71
N THR A 232 -17.53 7.61 -5.49
CA THR A 232 -16.75 6.71 -6.32
C THR A 232 -16.51 5.34 -5.67
N TRP A 233 -17.22 5.02 -4.59
CA TRP A 233 -16.97 3.82 -3.78
C TRP A 233 -16.87 2.53 -4.60
N LEU A 234 -17.80 2.33 -5.53
CA LEU A 234 -17.82 1.12 -6.36
C LEU A 234 -16.58 1.04 -7.27
N PHE A 235 -16.17 2.16 -7.87
CA PHE A 235 -14.95 2.22 -8.68
C PHE A 235 -13.69 2.01 -7.84
N LEU A 236 -13.62 2.56 -6.63
CA LEU A 236 -12.51 2.33 -5.71
C LEU A 236 -12.42 0.85 -5.31
N LEU A 237 -13.56 0.19 -5.09
CA LEU A 237 -13.61 -1.24 -4.78
C LEU A 237 -13.13 -2.08 -5.98
N ILE A 238 -13.59 -1.76 -7.19
CA ILE A 238 -13.13 -2.44 -8.41
C ILE A 238 -11.62 -2.27 -8.58
N LEU A 239 -11.09 -1.04 -8.45
CA LEU A 239 -9.66 -0.78 -8.55
C LEU A 239 -8.82 -1.49 -7.49
N ALA A 240 -9.30 -1.50 -6.24
CA ALA A 240 -8.63 -2.22 -5.17
C ALA A 240 -8.61 -3.72 -5.46
N PHE A 241 -9.73 -4.28 -5.91
CA PHE A 241 -9.83 -5.71 -6.22
C PHE A 241 -8.97 -6.11 -7.43
N THR A 242 -9.06 -5.39 -8.55
CA THR A 242 -8.26 -5.68 -9.75
C THR A 242 -6.78 -5.52 -9.48
N SER A 243 -6.38 -4.57 -8.62
CA SER A 243 -4.99 -4.46 -8.15
C SER A 243 -4.52 -5.71 -7.39
N ILE A 244 -5.37 -6.31 -6.55
CA ILE A 244 -5.06 -7.60 -5.89
C ILE A 244 -4.92 -8.68 -6.96
N SER A 245 -5.85 -8.76 -7.90
CA SER A 245 -5.85 -9.81 -8.92
C SER A 245 -4.67 -9.75 -9.88
N MET A 246 -4.11 -8.56 -10.14
CA MET A 246 -2.94 -8.40 -10.99
C MET A 246 -1.61 -8.58 -10.25
N ASN A 247 -1.56 -8.29 -8.94
CA ASN A 247 -0.33 -8.39 -8.15
C ASN A 247 -0.22 -9.70 -7.35
N LEU A 248 -1.34 -10.30 -6.97
CA LEU A 248 -1.44 -11.54 -6.20
C LEU A 248 -2.49 -12.47 -6.83
N GLY A 249 -2.49 -12.51 -8.16
CA GLY A 249 -3.38 -13.36 -8.93
C GLY A 249 -3.19 -14.82 -8.54
N ASP A 250 -1.95 -15.27 -8.50
CA ASP A 250 -1.56 -16.66 -8.33
C ASP A 250 -1.53 -17.07 -6.85
N GLU A 251 -1.12 -16.17 -5.96
CA GLU A 251 -1.03 -16.45 -4.53
C GLU A 251 -2.38 -16.36 -3.81
N VAL A 252 -3.29 -15.52 -4.29
CA VAL A 252 -4.54 -15.20 -3.59
C VAL A 252 -5.78 -15.45 -4.44
N VAL A 253 -5.87 -14.88 -5.64
CA VAL A 253 -7.14 -14.85 -6.40
C VAL A 253 -7.46 -16.20 -7.03
N ARG A 254 -6.53 -16.81 -7.77
CA ARG A 254 -6.71 -18.13 -8.38
C ARG A 254 -7.00 -19.22 -7.35
N PRO A 255 -6.25 -19.34 -6.22
CA PRO A 255 -6.55 -20.35 -5.19
C PRO A 255 -7.87 -20.10 -4.46
N ALA A 256 -8.34 -18.84 -4.40
CA ALA A 256 -9.65 -18.54 -3.84
C ALA A 256 -10.78 -18.90 -4.82
N LEU A 257 -10.63 -18.58 -6.11
CA LEU A 257 -11.59 -18.89 -7.15
C LEU A 257 -11.73 -20.39 -7.39
N SER A 258 -10.62 -21.13 -7.42
CA SER A 258 -10.59 -22.56 -7.71
C SER A 258 -11.33 -23.43 -6.67
N LYS A 259 -11.60 -22.89 -5.48
CA LYS A 259 -12.42 -23.54 -4.45
C LYS A 259 -13.91 -23.59 -4.80
N VAL A 260 -14.37 -22.69 -5.67
CA VAL A 260 -15.80 -22.50 -5.97
C VAL A 260 -16.09 -22.68 -7.46
N PHE A 261 -15.13 -22.35 -8.33
CA PHE A 261 -15.25 -22.38 -9.78
C PHE A 261 -14.12 -23.20 -10.41
N SER A 262 -14.40 -23.84 -11.54
CA SER A 262 -13.38 -24.47 -12.36
C SER A 262 -12.55 -23.39 -13.06
N LEU A 263 -11.23 -23.45 -12.92
CA LEU A 263 -10.29 -22.54 -13.56
C LEU A 263 -9.37 -23.33 -14.48
N THR A 264 -9.12 -22.82 -15.68
CA THR A 264 -8.12 -23.43 -16.57
C THR A 264 -6.73 -23.19 -15.97
N PRO A 265 -5.88 -24.23 -15.85
CA PRO A 265 -4.52 -24.06 -15.33
C PRO A 265 -3.74 -23.05 -16.16
N ASP A 266 -3.03 -22.14 -15.51
CA ASP A 266 -2.17 -21.19 -16.22
C ASP A 266 -0.96 -21.94 -16.79
N VAL A 267 -0.72 -21.77 -18.09
CA VAL A 267 0.39 -22.40 -18.79
C VAL A 267 1.73 -21.91 -18.21
N GLY A 268 1.82 -20.64 -17.79
CA GLY A 268 3.02 -20.09 -17.16
C GLY A 268 3.34 -20.73 -15.81
N GLU A 269 2.32 -21.11 -15.05
CA GLU A 269 2.45 -21.75 -13.74
C GLU A 269 2.64 -23.26 -13.79
N SER A 270 2.45 -23.88 -14.97
CA SER A 270 2.71 -25.30 -15.16
C SER A 270 4.17 -25.70 -14.87
N ARG A 271 5.06 -24.71 -14.68
CA ARG A 271 6.49 -24.89 -14.44
C ARG A 271 7.00 -23.99 -13.32
N THR A 272 7.91 -24.52 -12.52
CA THR A 272 8.72 -23.70 -11.62
C THR A 272 9.64 -22.79 -12.44
N PRO A 273 9.59 -21.46 -12.24
CA PRO A 273 10.51 -20.54 -12.91
C PRO A 273 11.97 -20.85 -12.58
N ALA A 274 12.83 -20.84 -13.58
CA ALA A 274 14.27 -20.88 -13.40
C ALA A 274 14.77 -19.58 -12.76
N PRO A 275 15.87 -19.64 -11.97
CA PRO A 275 16.54 -18.45 -11.46
C PRO A 275 16.90 -17.48 -12.59
N ILE A 276 16.79 -16.17 -12.33
CA ILE A 276 17.03 -15.11 -13.32
C ILE A 276 18.45 -15.20 -13.92
N ASP A 277 19.44 -15.60 -13.10
CA ASP A 277 20.83 -15.78 -13.50
C ASP A 277 21.08 -17.06 -14.33
N LYS A 278 20.08 -17.94 -14.46
CA LYS A 278 20.15 -19.22 -15.16
C LYS A 278 19.00 -19.36 -16.17
N PRO A 279 18.96 -18.51 -17.20
CA PRO A 279 17.90 -18.56 -18.20
C PRO A 279 17.92 -19.88 -18.98
N ILE A 280 16.74 -20.45 -19.19
CA ILE A 280 16.52 -21.59 -20.08
C ILE A 280 16.75 -21.11 -21.52
N SER A 281 17.60 -21.82 -22.25
CA SER A 281 17.81 -21.58 -23.67
C SER A 281 16.82 -22.39 -24.50
N PRO A 282 16.21 -21.82 -25.54
CA PRO A 282 15.31 -22.56 -26.41
C PRO A 282 16.09 -23.59 -27.21
N GLN A 283 15.50 -24.78 -27.42
CA GLN A 283 16.06 -25.79 -28.32
C GLN A 283 15.42 -25.74 -29.70
N LEU A 284 14.21 -25.18 -29.80
CA LEU A 284 13.58 -24.86 -31.07
C LEU A 284 13.86 -23.42 -31.50
N SER A 285 13.92 -23.20 -32.81
CA SER A 285 13.97 -21.85 -33.37
C SER A 285 12.59 -21.19 -33.32
N PHE A 286 12.54 -19.86 -33.31
CA PHE A 286 11.28 -19.14 -33.49
C PHE A 286 10.56 -19.57 -34.78
N ALA A 287 11.29 -19.74 -35.90
CA ALA A 287 10.71 -20.19 -37.17
C ALA A 287 9.99 -21.54 -37.06
N SER A 288 10.59 -22.49 -36.33
CA SER A 288 9.97 -23.80 -36.08
C SER A 288 8.64 -23.66 -35.32
N VAL A 289 8.62 -22.87 -34.24
CA VAL A 289 7.42 -22.68 -33.42
C VAL A 289 6.34 -21.89 -34.15
N LEU A 290 6.71 -20.88 -34.94
CA LEU A 290 5.74 -20.13 -35.75
C LEU A 290 5.09 -20.99 -36.84
N ASN A 291 5.83 -21.92 -37.45
CA ASN A 291 5.24 -22.88 -38.39
C ASN A 291 4.22 -23.80 -37.70
N ILE A 292 4.53 -24.28 -36.50
CA ILE A 292 3.60 -25.08 -35.68
C ILE A 292 2.36 -24.24 -35.34
N ALA A 293 2.55 -23.00 -34.90
CA ALA A 293 1.48 -22.09 -34.52
C ALA A 293 0.58 -21.73 -35.72
N ALA A 294 1.16 -21.45 -36.88
CA ALA A 294 0.41 -21.16 -38.11
C ALA A 294 -0.45 -22.35 -38.54
N ALA A 295 0.12 -23.57 -38.50
CA ALA A 295 -0.63 -24.78 -38.80
C ALA A 295 -1.79 -25.01 -37.82
N GLU A 296 -1.60 -24.72 -36.54
CA GLU A 296 -2.65 -24.84 -35.53
C GLU A 296 -3.75 -23.78 -35.69
N ALA A 297 -3.38 -22.52 -35.96
CA ALA A 297 -4.32 -21.45 -36.25
C ALA A 297 -5.17 -21.76 -37.50
N ALA A 298 -4.56 -22.32 -38.55
CA ALA A 298 -5.27 -22.76 -39.75
C ALA A 298 -6.30 -23.86 -39.46
N LYS A 299 -5.96 -24.86 -38.62
CA LYS A 299 -6.93 -25.89 -38.19
C LYS A 299 -8.11 -25.30 -37.41
N ARG A 300 -7.87 -24.24 -36.64
CA ARG A 300 -8.87 -23.52 -35.86
C ARG A 300 -9.64 -22.47 -36.68
N ALA A 301 -9.33 -22.34 -37.97
CA ALA A 301 -9.90 -21.35 -38.88
C ALA A 301 -9.76 -19.89 -38.36
N TRP A 302 -8.70 -19.61 -37.61
CA TRP A 302 -8.39 -18.23 -37.20
C TRP A 302 -8.00 -17.41 -38.43
N GLN A 303 -8.53 -16.20 -38.51
CA GLN A 303 -8.28 -15.28 -39.63
C GLN A 303 -7.19 -14.28 -39.28
N GLU A 304 -6.97 -14.05 -37.98
CA GLU A 304 -5.95 -13.14 -37.49
C GLU A 304 -4.55 -13.64 -37.86
N PRO A 305 -3.65 -12.77 -38.36
CA PRO A 305 -2.30 -13.15 -38.70
C PRO A 305 -1.46 -13.38 -37.45
N LEU A 306 -0.27 -13.95 -37.64
CA LEU A 306 0.75 -13.98 -36.60
C LEU A 306 1.18 -12.54 -36.28
N GLY A 307 0.90 -12.07 -35.06
CA GLY A 307 1.14 -10.68 -34.64
C GLY A 307 2.47 -10.51 -33.93
N SER A 308 2.78 -11.37 -32.95
CA SER A 308 4.08 -11.35 -32.25
C SER A 308 4.42 -12.70 -31.64
N THR A 309 5.68 -12.83 -31.20
CA THR A 309 6.11 -13.98 -30.40
C THR A 309 7.00 -13.56 -29.24
N PHE A 310 6.87 -14.29 -28.14
CA PHE A 310 7.69 -14.15 -26.95
C PHE A 310 8.25 -15.51 -26.51
N TYR A 311 9.46 -15.50 -25.96
CA TYR A 311 10.07 -16.63 -25.29
C TYR A 311 10.39 -16.29 -23.85
N ASN A 312 9.68 -16.93 -22.93
CA ASN A 312 9.95 -16.79 -21.51
C ASN A 312 11.15 -17.67 -21.12
N GLN A 313 12.29 -17.05 -20.84
CA GLN A 313 13.51 -17.79 -20.48
C GLN A 313 13.47 -18.39 -19.07
N GLN A 314 12.54 -18.01 -18.19
CA GLN A 314 12.41 -18.61 -16.87
C GLN A 314 11.60 -19.91 -16.92
N THR A 315 10.59 -20.00 -17.79
CA THR A 315 9.73 -21.19 -17.90
C THR A 315 10.04 -22.05 -19.13
N GLY A 316 10.81 -21.51 -20.09
CA GLY A 316 11.14 -22.17 -21.34
C GLY A 316 9.93 -22.34 -22.27
N ILE A 317 9.00 -21.39 -22.23
CA ILE A 317 7.73 -21.42 -22.97
C ILE A 317 7.75 -20.35 -24.05
N TYR A 318 7.35 -20.73 -25.25
CA TYR A 318 7.00 -19.78 -26.30
C TYR A 318 5.53 -19.39 -26.20
N SER A 319 5.24 -18.12 -26.41
CA SER A 319 3.90 -17.64 -26.76
C SER A 319 3.90 -17.05 -28.15
N VAL A 320 2.83 -17.31 -28.88
CA VAL A 320 2.59 -16.77 -30.22
C VAL A 320 1.21 -16.15 -30.22
N SER A 321 1.15 -14.84 -30.41
CA SER A 321 -0.07 -14.06 -30.35
C SER A 321 -0.53 -13.66 -31.75
N PHE A 322 -1.84 -13.63 -31.96
CA PHE A 322 -2.49 -13.43 -33.25
C PHE A 322 -3.33 -12.15 -33.24
N PHE A 323 -2.92 -11.17 -34.04
CA PHE A 323 -3.53 -9.83 -34.15
C PHE A 323 -2.96 -9.06 -35.35
N GLU A 324 -3.68 -8.04 -35.81
CA GLU A 324 -3.22 -7.10 -36.82
C GLU A 324 -2.27 -6.05 -36.22
N ALA A 325 -1.33 -5.52 -37.00
CA ALA A 325 -0.36 -4.53 -36.50
C ALA A 325 -1.07 -3.31 -35.88
N GLY A 326 -0.65 -2.89 -34.68
CA GLY A 326 -1.29 -1.82 -33.90
C GLY A 326 -2.50 -2.26 -33.06
N GLU A 327 -2.87 -3.54 -33.12
CA GLU A 327 -3.94 -4.13 -32.30
C GLU A 327 -3.39 -5.08 -31.22
N GLU A 328 -2.15 -4.85 -30.73
CA GLU A 328 -1.50 -5.74 -29.73
C GLU A 328 -2.34 -5.90 -28.44
N HIS A 329 -3.19 -4.92 -28.13
CA HIS A 329 -4.04 -4.88 -26.95
C HIS A 329 -5.47 -5.41 -27.18
N GLY A 330 -5.76 -5.96 -28.36
CA GLY A 330 -6.99 -6.67 -28.68
C GLY A 330 -8.30 -5.89 -28.52
N SER A 331 -9.42 -6.58 -28.76
CA SER A 331 -10.76 -6.00 -28.68
C SER A 331 -11.15 -5.70 -27.23
N GLY A 332 -11.35 -4.42 -26.90
CA GLY A 332 -11.72 -3.97 -25.56
C GLY A 332 -10.59 -4.07 -24.53
N GLY A 333 -9.31 -4.07 -24.95
CA GLY A 333 -8.18 -4.14 -24.04
C GLY A 333 -7.89 -5.53 -23.47
N MET A 334 -8.57 -6.56 -23.99
CA MET A 334 -8.31 -7.97 -23.68
C MET A 334 -7.10 -8.45 -24.47
N GLU A 335 -6.30 -9.34 -23.88
CA GLU A 335 -5.16 -9.92 -24.57
C GLU A 335 -5.58 -10.63 -25.89
N PRO A 336 -4.75 -10.57 -26.93
CA PRO A 336 -5.02 -11.23 -28.19
C PRO A 336 -5.01 -12.76 -28.03
N LYS A 337 -5.62 -13.45 -28.99
CA LYS A 337 -5.55 -14.91 -29.08
C LYS A 337 -4.09 -15.34 -29.05
N THR A 338 -3.74 -16.23 -28.14
CA THR A 338 -2.35 -16.64 -27.91
C THR A 338 -2.26 -18.15 -27.77
N LEU A 339 -1.29 -18.76 -28.46
CA LEU A 339 -0.94 -20.16 -28.33
C LEU A 339 0.39 -20.31 -27.59
N TYR A 340 0.48 -21.30 -26.71
CA TYR A 340 1.66 -21.57 -25.91
C TYR A 340 2.32 -22.89 -26.27
N PHE A 341 3.64 -22.89 -26.40
CA PHE A 341 4.42 -24.05 -26.82
C PHE A 341 5.63 -24.29 -25.94
N ASP A 342 5.97 -25.57 -25.75
CA ASP A 342 7.19 -25.97 -25.08
C ASP A 342 8.42 -25.65 -25.95
N GLY A 343 9.37 -24.89 -25.39
CA GLY A 343 10.56 -24.45 -26.14
C GLY A 343 11.60 -25.52 -26.45
N LYS A 344 11.40 -26.76 -25.97
CA LYS A 344 12.30 -27.89 -26.24
C LYS A 344 11.73 -28.83 -27.31
N THR A 345 10.45 -29.09 -27.25
CA THR A 345 9.75 -30.14 -28.03
C THR A 345 8.79 -29.56 -29.06
N GLY A 346 8.32 -28.33 -28.88
CA GLY A 346 7.30 -27.71 -29.71
C GLY A 346 5.88 -28.20 -29.42
N ALA A 347 5.71 -29.02 -28.37
CA ALA A 347 4.40 -29.47 -27.94
C ALA A 347 3.55 -28.27 -27.51
N MET A 348 2.29 -28.25 -27.94
CA MET A 348 1.34 -27.24 -27.50
C MET A 348 1.00 -27.47 -26.02
N LEU A 349 1.17 -26.43 -25.21
CA LEU A 349 0.92 -26.45 -23.77
C LEU A 349 -0.47 -25.93 -23.42
N GLY A 350 -1.03 -25.04 -24.24
CA GLY A 350 -2.36 -24.47 -24.04
C GLY A 350 -2.59 -23.26 -24.92
N ASP A 351 -3.73 -22.60 -24.70
CA ASP A 351 -4.11 -21.37 -25.39
C ASP A 351 -4.77 -20.37 -24.43
N SER A 352 -4.77 -19.11 -24.83
CA SER A 352 -5.56 -18.03 -24.24
C SER A 352 -6.38 -17.40 -25.34
N ILE A 353 -7.71 -17.48 -25.22
CA ILE A 353 -8.64 -16.93 -26.20
C ILE A 353 -9.51 -15.91 -25.46
N PRO A 354 -9.55 -14.64 -25.91
CA PRO A 354 -10.32 -13.61 -25.23
C PRO A 354 -11.81 -13.97 -25.23
N TRP A 355 -12.47 -13.73 -24.10
CA TRP A 355 -13.90 -14.01 -23.87
C TRP A 355 -14.29 -15.49 -23.92
N ALA A 356 -13.31 -16.40 -23.91
CA ALA A 356 -13.54 -17.83 -23.86
C ALA A 356 -13.00 -18.46 -22.56
N GLY A 357 -13.41 -19.69 -22.30
CA GLY A 357 -13.09 -20.44 -21.08
C GLY A 357 -14.27 -20.48 -20.10
N THR A 358 -13.98 -20.81 -18.84
CA THR A 358 -14.98 -20.81 -17.77
C THR A 358 -15.34 -19.38 -17.35
N ALA A 359 -16.37 -19.24 -16.51
CA ALA A 359 -16.69 -17.94 -15.90
C ALA A 359 -15.52 -17.37 -15.07
N ALA A 360 -14.71 -18.24 -14.46
CA ALA A 360 -13.52 -17.81 -13.72
C ALA A 360 -12.40 -17.37 -14.66
N ASP A 361 -12.24 -18.02 -15.82
CA ASP A 361 -11.27 -17.60 -16.83
C ASP A 361 -11.63 -16.21 -17.37
N ILE A 362 -12.89 -15.98 -17.76
CA ILE A 362 -13.37 -14.67 -18.20
C ILE A 362 -13.19 -13.62 -17.10
N PHE A 363 -13.47 -13.98 -15.85
CA PHE A 363 -13.22 -13.10 -14.71
C PHE A 363 -11.76 -12.69 -14.61
N MET A 364 -10.81 -13.62 -14.74
CA MET A 364 -9.38 -13.31 -14.69
C MET A 364 -8.94 -12.43 -15.87
N GLN A 365 -9.47 -12.68 -17.08
CA GLN A 365 -9.16 -11.86 -18.26
C GLN A 365 -9.66 -10.42 -18.12
N LEU A 366 -10.78 -10.18 -17.41
CA LEU A 366 -11.37 -8.85 -17.23
C LEU A 366 -10.58 -7.92 -16.31
N GLN A 367 -9.63 -8.42 -15.52
CA GLN A 367 -8.99 -7.66 -14.44
C GLN A 367 -8.19 -6.47 -14.97
N PHE A 368 -7.31 -6.70 -15.95
CA PHE A 368 -6.51 -5.65 -16.57
C PHE A 368 -7.37 -4.65 -17.39
N PRO A 369 -8.30 -5.07 -18.27
CA PRO A 369 -9.22 -4.16 -18.96
C PRO A 369 -10.05 -3.28 -18.03
N LEU A 370 -10.52 -3.81 -16.89
CA LEU A 370 -11.26 -3.05 -15.88
C LEU A 370 -10.36 -2.07 -15.13
N HIS A 371 -9.14 -2.49 -14.77
CA HIS A 371 -8.20 -1.64 -14.04
C HIS A 371 -7.69 -0.47 -14.91
N SER A 372 -7.37 -0.76 -16.17
CA SER A 372 -6.86 0.22 -17.15
C SER A 372 -7.96 1.08 -17.79
N GLY A 373 -9.22 0.64 -17.70
CA GLY A 373 -10.35 1.29 -18.37
C GLY A 373 -10.45 0.97 -19.86
N ARG A 374 -9.56 0.13 -20.41
CA ARG A 374 -9.53 -0.22 -21.83
C ARG A 374 -10.78 -0.98 -22.30
N ILE A 375 -11.50 -1.64 -21.37
CA ILE A 375 -12.77 -2.31 -21.66
C ILE A 375 -13.84 -1.39 -22.25
N ALA A 376 -13.83 -0.12 -21.88
CA ALA A 376 -14.75 0.89 -22.40
C ALA A 376 -14.07 1.86 -23.37
N GLY A 377 -12.91 1.48 -23.92
CA GLY A 377 -12.12 2.29 -24.85
C GLY A 377 -11.70 3.64 -24.25
N LEU A 378 -11.75 4.68 -25.08
CA LEU A 378 -11.33 6.04 -24.71
C LEU A 378 -12.10 6.61 -23.50
N PRO A 379 -13.45 6.54 -23.43
CA PRO A 379 -14.19 6.98 -22.25
C PRO A 379 -13.76 6.29 -20.96
N GLY A 380 -13.49 4.98 -21.01
CA GLY A 380 -13.01 4.22 -19.87
C GLY A 380 -11.64 4.68 -19.40
N ARG A 381 -10.69 4.85 -20.31
CA ARG A 381 -9.34 5.35 -19.98
C ARG A 381 -9.37 6.75 -19.37
N ILE A 382 -10.22 7.65 -19.87
CA ILE A 382 -10.43 8.98 -19.29
C ILE A 382 -10.97 8.86 -17.86
N LEU A 383 -12.02 8.03 -17.66
CA LEU A 383 -12.59 7.80 -16.34
C LEU A 383 -11.55 7.26 -15.36
N LEU A 384 -10.78 6.25 -15.76
CA LEU A 384 -9.77 5.63 -14.89
C LEU A 384 -8.61 6.58 -14.60
N SER A 385 -8.26 7.46 -15.55
CA SER A 385 -7.28 8.54 -15.30
C SER A 385 -7.76 9.52 -14.24
N LEU A 386 -9.03 9.96 -14.35
CA LEU A 386 -9.66 10.81 -13.33
C LEU A 386 -9.75 10.07 -11.98
N MET A 387 -10.00 8.77 -11.99
CA MET A 387 -10.02 7.97 -10.77
C MET A 387 -8.65 7.89 -10.11
N GLY A 388 -7.56 7.79 -10.86
CA GLY A 388 -6.20 7.89 -10.32
C GLY A 388 -5.98 9.20 -9.54
N LEU A 389 -6.44 10.32 -10.10
CA LEU A 389 -6.41 11.62 -9.40
C LEU A 389 -7.29 11.64 -8.15
N VAL A 390 -8.49 11.05 -8.20
CA VAL A 390 -9.37 10.91 -7.02
C VAL A 390 -8.67 10.11 -5.93
N VAL A 391 -8.03 8.98 -6.26
CA VAL A 391 -7.27 8.17 -5.29
C VAL A 391 -6.13 8.97 -4.66
N ALA A 392 -5.38 9.74 -5.45
CA ALA A 392 -4.33 10.61 -4.94
C ALA A 392 -4.88 11.69 -3.99
N VAL A 393 -5.98 12.36 -4.37
CA VAL A 393 -6.64 13.36 -3.51
C VAL A 393 -7.20 12.73 -2.23
N LEU A 394 -7.81 11.56 -2.29
CA LEU A 394 -8.33 10.85 -1.11
C LEU A 394 -7.20 10.47 -0.15
N SER A 395 -6.08 9.98 -0.67
CA SER A 395 -4.87 9.68 0.11
C SER A 395 -4.32 10.93 0.81
N LEU A 396 -4.14 12.03 0.07
CA LEU A 396 -3.64 13.29 0.61
C LEU A 396 -4.59 13.87 1.68
N THR A 397 -5.89 13.93 1.38
CA THR A 397 -6.89 14.46 2.31
C THR A 397 -6.99 13.62 3.58
N GLY A 398 -6.80 12.30 3.51
CA GLY A 398 -6.74 11.38 4.65
C GLY A 398 -5.57 11.68 5.58
N ILE A 399 -4.36 11.86 5.02
CA ILE A 399 -3.15 12.26 5.76
C ILE A 399 -3.37 13.60 6.46
N VAL A 400 -3.94 14.59 5.77
CA VAL A 400 -4.23 15.92 6.33
C VAL A 400 -5.21 15.83 7.51
N ILE A 401 -6.27 15.00 7.41
CA ILE A 401 -7.23 14.78 8.51
C ILE A 401 -6.53 14.20 9.72
N TRP A 402 -5.70 13.18 9.51
CA TRP A 402 -4.95 12.55 10.60
C TRP A 402 -4.04 13.55 11.30
N PHE A 403 -3.23 14.29 10.53
CA PHE A 403 -2.26 15.24 11.07
C PHE A 403 -2.96 16.33 11.90
N LYS A 404 -4.04 16.94 11.38
CA LYS A 404 -4.81 17.95 12.11
C LYS A 404 -5.45 17.40 13.40
N LYS A 405 -5.99 16.17 13.37
CA LYS A 405 -6.53 15.53 14.58
C LYS A 405 -5.43 15.18 15.60
N ARG A 406 -4.22 14.82 15.15
CA ARG A 406 -3.08 14.55 16.03
C ARG A 406 -2.64 15.83 16.74
N LEU A 407 -2.46 16.92 16.01
CA LEU A 407 -2.09 18.23 16.58
C LEU A 407 -3.14 18.73 17.58
N ALA A 408 -4.42 18.61 17.27
CA ALA A 408 -5.49 19.00 18.19
C ALA A 408 -5.47 18.20 19.51
N ARG A 409 -5.15 16.90 19.45
CA ARG A 409 -4.97 16.06 20.64
C ARG A 409 -3.77 16.48 21.46
N MET A 410 -2.64 16.79 20.82
CA MET A 410 -1.44 17.26 21.50
C MET A 410 -1.69 18.59 22.23
N LYS A 411 -2.35 19.56 21.57
CA LYS A 411 -2.73 20.84 22.21
C LYS A 411 -3.65 20.64 23.41
N ARG A 412 -4.63 19.73 23.33
CA ARG A 412 -5.51 19.42 24.48
C ARG A 412 -4.75 18.85 25.66
N VAL A 413 -3.76 17.99 25.41
CA VAL A 413 -2.89 17.45 26.47
C VAL A 413 -2.04 18.57 27.08
N GLU A 414 -1.50 19.46 26.25
CA GLU A 414 -0.72 20.62 26.70
C GLU A 414 -1.57 21.58 27.55
N TYR A 415 -2.75 22.00 27.07
CA TYR A 415 -3.67 22.83 27.85
C TYR A 415 -4.17 22.14 29.11
N GLY A 416 -4.43 20.84 29.07
CA GLY A 416 -4.81 20.06 30.25
C GLY A 416 -3.70 20.02 31.29
N ASN A 417 -2.44 19.84 30.86
CA ASN A 417 -1.29 19.87 31.75
C ASN A 417 -1.01 21.29 32.28
N ALA A 418 -1.19 22.32 31.45
CA ALA A 418 -1.05 23.73 31.85
C ALA A 418 -2.15 24.16 32.83
N ALA A 419 -3.40 23.74 32.63
CA ALA A 419 -4.51 24.00 33.54
C ALA A 419 -4.28 23.33 34.91
N VAL A 420 -3.84 22.07 34.93
CA VAL A 420 -3.45 21.36 36.17
C VAL A 420 -2.26 22.03 36.87
N GLY A 421 -1.31 22.57 36.11
CA GLY A 421 -0.17 23.33 36.65
C GLY A 421 -0.54 24.73 37.18
N ALA A 422 -1.53 25.39 36.57
CA ALA A 422 -1.97 26.73 36.93
C ALA A 422 -2.95 26.75 38.12
N THR A 423 -3.72 25.68 38.34
CA THR A 423 -4.70 25.68 39.44
C THR A 423 -4.08 25.51 40.82
N GLY A 424 -2.82 25.06 40.97
CA GLY A 424 -2.09 24.98 42.25
C GLY A 424 -2.72 24.13 43.37
N ALA A 425 -3.99 23.78 43.26
CA ALA A 425 -4.76 22.90 44.10
C ALA A 425 -4.76 21.53 43.42
N GLY A 426 -4.08 20.58 44.04
CA GLY A 426 -4.03 19.20 43.59
C GLY A 426 -5.42 18.56 43.66
N TYR A 427 -6.14 18.56 42.55
CA TYR A 427 -7.25 17.63 42.37
C TYR A 427 -6.70 16.32 41.82
N VAL A 428 -6.72 15.29 42.66
CA VAL A 428 -6.49 13.91 42.24
C VAL A 428 -7.76 13.44 41.52
N HIS A 429 -7.74 13.41 40.19
CA HIS A 429 -8.76 12.69 39.43
C HIS A 429 -8.53 11.18 39.57
N VAL A 430 -9.27 10.54 40.47
CA VAL A 430 -9.37 9.07 40.53
C VAL A 430 -10.48 8.65 39.56
N LEU A 431 -10.12 8.02 38.44
CA LEU A 431 -11.08 7.29 37.60
C LEU A 431 -11.27 5.90 38.22
N THR A 432 -12.36 5.68 38.95
CA THR A 432 -12.73 4.33 39.42
C THR A 432 -13.56 3.63 38.35
N SER A 433 -13.23 2.38 38.03
CA SER A 433 -14.07 1.49 37.21
C SER A 433 -15.08 0.70 38.06
N GLY A 434 -15.55 1.27 39.17
CA GLY A 434 -16.42 0.60 40.14
C GLY A 434 -17.14 1.56 41.09
N SER A 435 -18.21 1.05 41.68
CA SER A 435 -19.25 1.72 42.49
C SER A 435 -18.74 2.32 43.82
N TYR A 436 -17.84 3.30 43.77
CA TYR A 436 -17.40 4.04 44.96
C TYR A 436 -17.92 5.48 44.92
N ARG A 437 -18.40 5.98 46.06
CA ARG A 437 -18.90 7.35 46.21
C ARG A 437 -17.84 8.18 46.96
N PHE A 438 -17.46 9.33 46.39
CA PHE A 438 -16.45 10.23 46.95
C PHE A 438 -17.03 11.00 48.14
N ILE A 439 -16.35 10.99 49.31
CA ILE A 439 -16.75 11.76 50.49
C ILE A 439 -15.68 12.80 50.81
N GLY A 440 -15.69 13.89 50.04
CA GLY A 440 -15.05 15.17 50.40
C GLY A 440 -13.52 15.23 50.43
N SER A 441 -13.03 16.47 50.33
CA SER A 441 -11.63 16.86 50.51
C SER A 441 -11.63 18.04 51.49
N LEU A 442 -10.93 17.91 52.62
CA LEU A 442 -10.51 19.05 53.42
C LEU A 442 -8.99 19.06 53.45
N GLY A 443 -8.41 20.17 53.03
CA GLY A 443 -6.98 20.45 53.18
C GLY A 443 -6.81 21.74 53.94
N ASP A 444 -6.00 21.70 54.99
CA ASP A 444 -5.33 22.86 55.58
C ASP A 444 -3.82 22.79 55.23
N GLU A 445 -3.06 23.79 55.68
CA GLU A 445 -1.70 24.14 55.24
C GLU A 445 -0.66 23.02 55.43
N ASN A 446 -1.03 21.93 56.10
CA ASN A 446 -0.14 20.85 56.53
C ASN A 446 -0.39 19.48 55.86
N GLY A 447 -1.38 19.32 54.96
CA GLY A 447 -1.48 18.08 54.17
C GLY A 447 -2.83 17.78 53.52
N LEU A 448 -2.83 16.89 52.51
CA LEU A 448 -4.03 16.40 51.81
C LEU A 448 -4.43 15.02 52.38
N ARG A 449 -5.68 14.87 52.86
CA ARG A 449 -6.25 13.58 53.26
C ARG A 449 -7.28 13.12 52.24
N LEU A 450 -7.12 11.91 51.70
CA LEU A 450 -8.10 11.28 50.80
C LEU A 450 -8.74 10.08 51.50
N GLY A 451 -10.06 10.14 51.69
CA GLY A 451 -10.85 9.03 52.21
C GLY A 451 -11.60 8.30 51.10
N LEU A 452 -11.47 6.97 51.06
CA LEU A 452 -12.32 6.10 50.23
C LEU A 452 -13.06 5.14 51.17
N SER A 453 -14.39 5.09 51.09
CA SER A 453 -15.21 4.10 51.80
C SER A 453 -15.91 3.17 50.81
N GLU A 454 -15.79 1.88 51.05
CA GLU A 454 -16.64 0.86 50.44
C GLU A 454 -18.00 0.83 51.17
N LEU A 455 -19.08 0.45 50.49
CA LEU A 455 -20.38 0.18 51.12
C LEU A 455 -20.24 -1.06 52.02
N GLY A 456 -19.73 -0.89 53.25
CA GLY A 456 -19.55 -1.95 54.23
C GLY A 456 -18.14 -2.03 54.82
N GLU A 457 -17.98 -1.46 56.01
CA GLU A 457 -17.04 -1.80 57.09
C GLU A 457 -15.50 -1.77 56.96
N LYS A 458 -14.85 -1.42 55.85
CA LYS A 458 -13.39 -1.14 55.90
C LYS A 458 -12.98 0.13 55.16
N ALA A 459 -12.43 1.09 55.90
CA ALA A 459 -11.80 2.29 55.37
C ALA A 459 -10.28 2.08 55.29
N ALA A 460 -9.67 2.37 54.13
CA ALA A 460 -8.23 2.48 53.99
C ALA A 460 -7.84 3.96 53.98
N LEU A 461 -6.97 4.38 54.90
CA LEU A 461 -6.49 5.75 55.00
C LEU A 461 -5.13 5.84 54.28
N LEU A 462 -5.05 6.61 53.20
CA LEU A 462 -3.76 6.92 52.56
C LEU A 462 -3.29 8.31 53.03
N SER A 463 -2.23 8.35 53.82
CA SER A 463 -1.59 9.58 54.28
C SER A 463 -0.30 9.79 53.51
N VAL A 464 -0.17 10.93 52.81
CA VAL A 464 1.09 11.35 52.17
C VAL A 464 1.65 12.54 52.94
N THR A 465 2.66 12.30 53.77
CA THR A 465 3.40 13.34 54.48
C THR A 465 4.50 13.93 53.59
N ARG A 466 4.69 15.25 53.68
CA ARG A 466 5.57 16.03 52.81
C ARG A 466 7.05 15.73 53.11
N GLY A 467 7.63 14.77 52.39
CA GLY A 467 9.07 14.48 52.36
C GLY A 467 9.60 14.43 50.93
N ALA A 468 10.05 15.58 50.43
CA ALA A 468 10.98 15.77 49.30
C ALA A 468 10.87 14.84 48.06
N LEU A 469 9.74 14.79 47.35
CA LEU A 469 9.70 14.34 45.94
C LEU A 469 8.62 15.10 45.14
N PRO A 470 8.87 15.47 43.86
CA PRO A 470 7.88 16.17 43.04
C PRO A 470 6.78 15.20 42.59
N LEU A 471 5.52 15.62 42.77
CA LEU A 471 4.30 14.86 42.48
C LEU A 471 4.21 14.45 40.99
N GLY A 472 4.27 13.14 40.73
CA GLY A 472 4.05 12.52 39.41
C GLY A 472 2.70 11.81 39.32
N ARG A 473 2.20 11.60 38.08
CA ARG A 473 0.97 10.83 37.82
C ARG A 473 1.19 9.34 38.12
N ILE A 474 0.29 8.74 38.90
CA ILE A 474 0.20 7.29 39.12
C ILE A 474 -0.86 6.75 38.16
N ALA A 475 -0.51 5.79 37.31
CA ALA A 475 -1.46 5.03 36.52
C ALA A 475 -1.50 3.60 37.07
N LEU A 476 -2.67 3.16 37.55
CA LEU A 476 -2.92 1.78 37.93
C LEU A 476 -3.60 1.08 36.74
N LEU A 477 -2.97 0.04 36.21
CA LEU A 477 -3.59 -0.92 35.29
C LEU A 477 -3.83 -2.19 36.10
N SER A 478 -5.10 -2.57 36.34
CA SER A 478 -5.42 -3.86 36.93
C SER A 478 -5.69 -4.88 35.83
N TRP A 479 -4.92 -5.97 35.83
CA TRP A 479 -5.29 -7.23 35.16
C TRP A 479 -5.40 -8.29 36.26
N GLU A 480 -6.45 -9.10 36.20
CA GLU A 480 -6.66 -10.28 37.04
C GLU A 480 -5.39 -11.15 37.12
N SER A 481 -4.72 -11.16 38.28
CA SER A 481 -3.95 -12.26 38.90
C SER A 481 -2.94 -11.70 39.91
N SER A 482 -3.25 -11.83 41.20
CA SER A 482 -2.37 -11.93 42.39
C SER A 482 -1.16 -10.98 42.62
N PHE A 483 -0.91 -9.94 41.81
CA PHE A 483 0.16 -8.96 42.06
C PHE A 483 -0.28 -7.52 41.76
N LEU A 484 0.19 -6.55 42.56
CA LEU A 484 0.03 -5.12 42.30
C LEU A 484 1.31 -4.60 41.63
N LEU A 485 1.24 -4.24 40.34
CA LEU A 485 2.35 -3.59 39.64
C LEU A 485 2.19 -2.06 39.74
N VAL A 486 3.13 -1.40 40.42
CA VAL A 486 3.21 0.06 40.45
C VAL A 486 4.39 0.50 39.59
N VAL A 487 4.10 1.07 38.41
CA VAL A 487 5.11 1.67 37.54
C VAL A 487 5.20 3.16 37.83
N VAL A 488 6.33 3.61 38.39
CA VAL A 488 6.59 5.03 38.64
C VAL A 488 7.38 5.61 37.46
N ILE A 489 6.75 6.48 36.67
CA ILE A 489 7.43 7.23 35.60
C ILE A 489 7.74 8.64 36.11
N ILE A 490 9.00 8.92 36.36
CA ILE A 490 9.46 10.26 36.75
C ILE A 490 9.69 11.07 35.47
N VAL A 491 8.87 12.11 35.24
CA VAL A 491 9.10 13.09 34.18
C VAL A 491 9.49 14.41 34.84
N GLY A 492 10.76 14.80 34.70
CA GLY A 492 11.26 16.07 35.23
C GLY A 492 10.65 17.26 34.49
N VAL A 493 9.98 18.16 35.22
CA VAL A 493 9.53 19.45 34.69
C VAL A 493 10.64 20.48 34.92
N ARG A 494 11.05 21.16 33.84
CA ARG A 494 12.01 22.26 33.94
C ARG A 494 11.33 23.47 34.57
N ARG A 495 11.86 23.96 35.70
CA ARG A 495 11.47 25.26 36.26
C ARG A 495 12.13 26.36 35.40
N MET A 496 11.35 27.11 34.62
CA MET A 496 11.83 28.38 34.06
C MET A 496 11.92 29.39 35.21
N LEU A 497 13.13 29.81 35.55
CA LEU A 497 13.35 30.92 36.48
C LEU A 497 13.33 32.21 35.67
N TYR A 498 12.32 33.05 35.92
CA TYR A 498 12.26 34.41 35.39
C TYR A 498 12.91 35.35 36.41
N ARG A 499 14.08 35.91 36.08
CA ARG A 499 14.68 37.01 36.84
C ARG A 499 15.36 37.96 35.87
N GLY A 500 14.86 39.19 35.78
CA GLY A 500 15.57 40.31 35.12
C GLY A 500 15.62 40.32 33.59
N GLY A 501 14.52 40.02 32.89
CA GLY A 501 14.31 40.53 31.51
C GLY A 501 15.18 39.97 30.37
N ARG A 502 15.85 38.81 30.50
CA ARG A 502 16.43 38.08 29.35
C ARG A 502 16.17 36.58 29.42
N LEU A 503 15.72 36.00 28.30
CA LEU A 503 15.45 34.57 28.13
C LEU A 503 16.74 33.86 27.67
N GLY A 504 17.33 33.01 28.51
CA GLY A 504 18.49 32.18 28.15
C GLY A 504 18.17 30.69 28.19
N ILE A 505 18.31 29.98 27.07
CA ILE A 505 18.15 28.52 26.98
C ILE A 505 19.52 27.87 27.18
N ARG A 506 19.79 27.26 28.35
CA ARG A 506 20.85 26.23 28.45
C ARG A 506 20.25 24.88 28.06
N THR A 507 20.92 24.07 27.26
CA THR A 507 20.55 22.67 26.95
C THR A 507 21.25 21.72 27.93
N GLY A 508 20.55 20.71 28.42
CA GLY A 508 21.12 19.65 29.26
C GLY A 508 20.33 18.37 29.08
N MET A 509 21.03 17.27 28.79
CA MET A 509 20.55 15.91 28.49
C MET A 509 19.61 15.35 29.58
N LEU A 510 18.61 14.58 29.15
CA LEU A 510 17.65 13.88 30.02
C LEU A 510 17.97 12.38 30.04
N PHE A 511 18.34 11.82 31.21
CA PHE A 511 18.36 10.38 31.44
C PHE A 511 16.99 9.91 31.93
N ARG A 512 16.51 8.77 31.40
CA ARG A 512 15.35 8.04 31.93
C ARG A 512 15.86 6.82 32.69
N SER A 513 15.52 6.69 33.97
CA SER A 513 15.61 5.43 34.71
C SER A 513 14.21 4.92 35.01
N VAL A 514 13.95 3.64 34.71
CA VAL A 514 12.73 2.92 35.10
C VAL A 514 13.11 2.01 36.27
N GLY A 515 12.45 2.17 37.41
CA GLY A 515 12.59 1.26 38.56
C GLY A 515 11.26 0.56 38.81
N THR A 516 11.29 -0.77 38.99
CA THR A 516 10.13 -1.60 39.30
C THR A 516 10.24 -2.07 40.75
N VAL A 517 9.19 -1.93 41.55
CA VAL A 517 9.11 -2.51 42.89
C VAL A 517 7.91 -3.46 42.94
N LEU A 518 8.16 -4.70 43.36
CA LEU A 518 7.16 -5.75 43.50
C LEU A 518 6.89 -5.99 45.00
N PHE A 519 5.62 -6.02 45.40
CA PHE A 519 5.22 -6.47 46.74
C PHE A 519 4.37 -7.74 46.63
N SER A 520 4.63 -8.74 47.48
CA SER A 520 3.85 -9.97 47.58
C SER A 520 2.88 -9.92 48.77
N ARG A 521 1.75 -10.62 48.65
CA ARG A 521 0.61 -10.59 49.59
C ARG A 521 0.93 -11.16 50.98
N ASN A 522 2.09 -11.80 51.19
CA ASN A 522 2.45 -12.41 52.47
C ASN A 522 3.05 -11.41 53.49
N PHE A 523 3.20 -10.14 53.12
CA PHE A 523 3.81 -9.12 54.00
C PHE A 523 2.83 -8.37 54.91
N TRP A 524 1.53 -8.71 54.87
CA TRP A 524 0.46 -7.98 55.59
C TRP A 524 -0.09 -8.70 56.84
N GLN A 525 0.44 -9.88 57.21
CA GLN A 525 -0.01 -10.62 58.41
C GLN A 525 0.90 -10.46 59.64
N ALA A 526 2.05 -9.80 59.54
CA ALA A 526 2.91 -9.53 60.70
C ALA A 526 2.86 -8.02 61.01
N GLY A 527 2.02 -7.63 61.95
CA GLY A 527 1.95 -6.25 62.43
C GLY A 527 3.24 -5.86 63.15
N MET A 528 4.15 -5.18 62.47
CA MET A 528 5.20 -4.35 63.05
C MET A 528 5.75 -3.38 61.99
N LEU A 529 5.73 -2.09 62.33
CA LEU A 529 6.28 -0.98 61.54
C LEU A 529 7.80 -0.88 61.79
N ASP A 530 8.62 -1.11 60.77
CA ASP A 530 9.86 -0.37 60.54
C ASP A 530 10.28 -0.55 59.07
N ALA A 531 10.36 0.55 58.32
CA ALA A 531 10.78 0.55 56.91
C ALA A 531 12.13 1.26 56.80
N SER A 532 13.12 0.74 57.51
CA SER A 532 14.52 0.97 57.24
C SER A 532 15.13 -0.34 56.71
N TYR A 533 15.91 -0.24 55.63
CA TYR A 533 16.57 -1.33 54.87
C TYR A 533 15.79 -1.99 53.72
N TYR A 534 16.03 -1.52 52.49
CA TYR A 534 16.72 -2.27 51.42
C TYR A 534 16.80 -1.40 50.14
N VAL A 535 17.89 -0.63 49.99
CA VAL A 535 18.34 -0.13 48.67
C VAL A 535 19.71 -0.74 48.42
N ARG A 536 19.77 -1.90 47.74
CA ARG A 536 21.04 -2.43 47.25
C ARG A 536 21.53 -1.58 46.08
N HIS A 537 22.82 -1.27 46.16
CA HIS A 537 23.57 -0.34 45.34
C HIS A 537 23.46 -0.57 43.83
N VAL A 538 23.30 0.51 43.06
CA VAL A 538 23.86 0.63 41.72
C VAL A 538 24.90 1.75 41.77
N ARG A 539 26.19 1.38 41.79
CA ARG A 539 27.31 2.32 41.61
C ARG A 539 27.41 2.67 40.13
N LEU A 540 27.24 3.95 39.77
CA LEU A 540 27.68 4.49 38.48
C LEU A 540 28.95 5.32 38.70
N ARG A 541 30.04 4.88 38.09
CA ARG A 541 31.37 5.51 38.10
C ARG A 541 31.35 6.65 37.07
N VAL A 542 31.55 7.88 37.51
CA VAL A 542 31.65 9.07 36.62
C VAL A 542 33.12 9.26 36.23
N MET A 543 33.42 9.11 34.94
CA MET A 543 34.67 9.61 34.35
C MET A 543 34.49 11.12 34.09
N ARG A 544 35.32 11.96 34.70
CA ARG A 544 35.42 13.40 34.39
C ARG A 544 36.07 13.57 33.02
N ALA A 545 35.42 14.30 32.12
CA ALA A 545 36.13 15.04 31.08
C ALA A 545 36.74 16.30 31.73
N LYS A 546 38.05 16.49 31.57
CA LYS A 546 38.73 17.76 31.84
C LYS A 546 38.50 18.72 30.68
N GLU A 547 38.59 20.01 31.00
CA GLU A 547 38.66 21.15 30.08
C GLU A 547 39.61 20.94 28.92
#